data_AF-A0A257VY70-F1
#
_entry.id   AF-A0A257VY70-F1
#
_cell.length_a   1.000
_cell.length_b   1.000
_cell.length_c   1.000
_cell.angle_alpha   90.00
_cell.angle_beta   90.00
_cell.angle_gamma   90.00
#
_symmetry.space_group_name_H-M   'P 1'
#
loop_
_entity.id
_entity.type
_entity.pdbx_description
1 polymer ?
#
loop_
_entity_poly.entity_id
_entity_poly.type
_entity_poly.pdbx_seq_one_letter_code
_entity_poly.pdbx_strand_id
1 'polypeptide(L)'
;GWLDWWWRFDDIGTRMLIAVTVWVGVGWAIWRWLVLPLRHGLSDRFLAEQIDRLYPGLSHRLSTAAEFREQHLDPRQGSTELQELVIRQAADDLKNVEPDQLIDPRRVSPVIAGALVACVVVAGVLWTFPAEAATAMRRIAWPWGHTPWPQTTVLRLSYPDGRPLEWSPRDAIRIVRGEKLELRVENIRGSLPPDLTLQLREPGQEFPEQVPLRRSVRNQEGPEAGSEFAPLELTATSDAVEFRVIGGDDRSLPWHALGAVDPPRIADFSVEVVPPGYTQLPTLALPPGSTQIRGWLGSTVRIQARADREVAQLDLRVSDKPAVDVPLKADHLSWQTELTIDRPSVSNFSFVLRDAQGFSEHQPLQFELRGEVDAIPEVVLTEPATDQWVTPDAVVSLAAEARDDLGLTAL
;
A
#
# COMPACT_ATOMS: atom_id res chain seq x y z
N GLY A 1 -23.16 -14.35 13.09
CA GLY A 1 -21.73 -14.59 12.87
C GLY A 1 -21.54 -15.40 11.61
N TRP A 2 -21.71 -16.72 11.67
CA TRP A 2 -21.37 -17.65 10.58
C TRP A 2 -22.08 -17.38 9.23
N LEU A 3 -23.40 -17.12 9.24
CA LEU A 3 -24.16 -16.76 8.03
C LEU A 3 -23.80 -15.38 7.44
N ASP A 4 -23.36 -14.44 8.28
CA ASP A 4 -22.95 -13.09 7.87
C ASP A 4 -21.54 -13.10 7.25
N TRP A 5 -20.66 -13.99 7.75
CA TRP A 5 -19.36 -14.26 7.14
C TRP A 5 -19.46 -14.86 5.73
N TRP A 6 -20.44 -15.75 5.51
CA TRP A 6 -20.64 -16.41 4.21
C TRP A 6 -21.24 -15.48 3.15
N TRP A 7 -22.13 -14.57 3.55
CA TRP A 7 -22.80 -13.65 2.61
C TRP A 7 -22.14 -12.27 2.51
N ARG A 8 -21.20 -11.93 3.39
CA ARG A 8 -20.51 -10.62 3.46
C ARG A 8 -21.48 -9.45 3.25
N PHE A 9 -22.46 -9.29 4.15
CA PHE A 9 -23.33 -8.11 4.15
C PHE A 9 -22.52 -6.87 4.59
N ASP A 10 -21.73 -6.33 3.67
CA ASP A 10 -21.00 -5.06 3.84
C ASP A 10 -21.83 -3.83 3.49
N ASP A 11 -23.04 -4.04 2.98
CA ASP A 11 -23.98 -2.96 2.70
C ASP A 11 -24.63 -2.47 3.99
N ILE A 12 -24.49 -1.17 4.26
CA ILE A 12 -25.08 -0.45 5.38
C ILE A 12 -26.59 -0.68 5.44
N GLY A 13 -27.27 -0.78 4.28
CA GLY A 13 -28.73 -0.93 4.21
C GLY A 13 -29.23 -2.23 4.82
N THR A 14 -28.56 -3.35 4.54
CA THR A 14 -28.96 -4.67 5.05
C THR A 14 -28.73 -4.78 6.56
N ARG A 15 -27.62 -4.20 7.05
CA ARG A 15 -27.31 -4.11 8.49
C ARG A 15 -28.38 -3.33 9.23
N MET A 16 -28.83 -2.21 8.69
CA MET A 16 -29.90 -1.42 9.27
C MET A 16 -31.22 -2.19 9.34
N LEU A 17 -31.60 -2.89 8.28
CA LEU A 17 -32.86 -3.63 8.25
C LEU A 17 -32.88 -4.75 9.29
N ILE A 18 -31.79 -5.50 9.43
CA ILE A 18 -31.65 -6.55 10.46
C ILE A 18 -31.68 -5.92 11.86
N ALA A 19 -30.91 -4.85 12.09
CA ALA A 19 -30.88 -4.17 13.39
C ALA A 19 -32.26 -3.65 13.78
N VAL A 20 -32.97 -2.97 12.87
CA VAL A 20 -34.33 -2.47 13.10
C VAL A 20 -35.29 -3.62 13.40
N THR A 21 -35.20 -4.72 12.66
CA THR A 21 -36.05 -5.91 12.89
C THR A 21 -35.81 -6.50 14.29
N VAL A 22 -34.55 -6.61 14.71
CA VAL A 22 -34.19 -7.09 16.06
C VAL A 22 -34.67 -6.12 17.13
N TRP A 23 -34.42 -4.81 16.98
CA TRP A 23 -34.85 -3.80 17.94
C TRP A 23 -36.37 -3.72 18.08
N VAL A 24 -37.11 -3.77 16.97
CA VAL A 24 -38.57 -3.81 16.97
C VAL A 24 -39.09 -5.10 17.58
N GLY A 25 -38.48 -6.25 17.26
CA GLY A 25 -38.85 -7.54 17.83
C GLY A 25 -38.63 -7.60 19.36
N VAL A 26 -37.47 -7.14 19.83
CA VAL A 26 -37.15 -7.06 21.26
C VAL A 26 -38.06 -6.05 21.97
N GLY A 27 -38.24 -4.86 21.39
CA GLY A 27 -39.14 -3.84 21.93
C GLY A 27 -40.58 -4.33 22.04
N TRP A 28 -41.07 -5.04 21.01
CA TRP A 28 -42.41 -5.65 21.01
C TRP A 28 -42.53 -6.76 22.05
N ALA A 29 -41.53 -7.63 22.20
CA ALA A 29 -41.51 -8.68 23.20
C ALA A 29 -41.52 -8.11 24.63
N ILE A 30 -40.67 -7.12 24.92
CA ILE A 30 -40.65 -6.41 26.20
C ILE A 30 -42.02 -5.75 26.45
N TRP A 31 -42.56 -5.07 25.45
CA TRP A 31 -43.87 -4.43 25.59
C TRP A 31 -44.97 -5.46 25.89
N ARG A 32 -45.03 -6.55 25.12
CA ARG A 32 -46.13 -7.55 25.15
C ARG A 32 -46.07 -8.50 26.35
N TRP A 33 -44.88 -8.84 26.82
CA TRP A 33 -44.67 -9.88 27.84
C TRP A 33 -44.14 -9.35 29.16
N LEU A 34 -43.59 -8.13 29.22
CA LEU A 34 -43.15 -7.50 30.47
C LEU A 34 -44.05 -6.32 30.83
N VAL A 35 -44.14 -5.32 29.95
CA VAL A 35 -44.85 -4.06 30.26
C VAL A 35 -46.36 -4.23 30.32
N LEU A 36 -46.96 -4.91 29.34
CA LEU A 36 -48.41 -5.13 29.30
C LEU A 36 -48.93 -5.88 30.53
N PRO A 37 -48.34 -7.03 30.95
CA PRO A 37 -48.81 -7.73 32.15
C PRO A 37 -48.49 -6.97 33.45
N LEU A 38 -47.34 -6.30 33.56
CA LEU A 38 -47.01 -5.50 34.76
C LEU A 38 -47.88 -4.25 34.90
N ARG A 39 -48.44 -3.73 33.80
CA ARG A 39 -49.38 -2.60 33.83
C ARG A 39 -50.80 -2.99 34.21
N HIS A 40 -51.15 -4.28 34.18
CA HIS A 40 -52.41 -4.72 34.76
C HIS A 40 -52.22 -4.78 36.27
N GLY A 41 -52.73 -3.76 36.97
CA GLY A 41 -52.78 -3.78 38.42
C GLY A 41 -53.57 -5.00 38.88
N LEU A 42 -52.94 -5.87 39.65
CA LEU A 42 -53.64 -6.94 40.35
C LEU A 42 -54.52 -6.26 41.40
N SER A 43 -55.85 -6.28 41.23
CA SER A 43 -56.74 -5.70 42.23
C SER A 43 -56.68 -6.53 43.51
N ASP A 44 -56.74 -5.86 44.66
CA ASP A 44 -56.72 -6.50 45.98
C ASP A 44 -57.82 -7.56 46.12
N ARG A 45 -58.98 -7.33 45.48
CA ARG A 45 -60.09 -8.30 45.38
C ARG A 45 -59.70 -9.54 44.59
N PHE A 46 -59.04 -9.38 43.43
CA PHE A 46 -58.60 -10.52 42.61
C PHE A 46 -57.58 -11.40 43.33
N LEU A 47 -56.64 -10.77 44.06
CA LEU A 47 -55.69 -11.48 44.91
C LEU A 47 -56.41 -12.21 46.05
N ALA A 48 -57.36 -11.55 46.71
CA ALA A 48 -58.12 -12.13 47.80
C ALA A 48 -58.98 -13.33 47.35
N GLU A 49 -59.61 -13.23 46.18
CA GLU A 49 -60.37 -14.32 45.56
C GLU A 49 -59.51 -15.51 45.13
N GLN A 50 -58.22 -15.29 44.81
CA GLN A 50 -57.32 -16.41 44.50
C GLN A 50 -56.79 -17.10 45.76
N ILE A 51 -56.50 -16.34 46.81
CA ILE A 51 -56.10 -16.90 48.10
C ILE A 51 -57.24 -17.74 48.68
N ASP A 52 -58.49 -17.25 48.64
CA ASP A 52 -59.67 -18.01 49.08
C ASP A 52 -59.90 -19.28 48.26
N ARG A 53 -59.61 -19.26 46.95
CA ARG A 53 -59.72 -20.44 46.07
C ARG A 53 -58.70 -21.52 46.41
N LEU A 54 -57.51 -21.12 46.84
CA LEU A 54 -56.44 -22.04 47.23
C LEU A 54 -56.63 -22.57 48.66
N TYR A 55 -57.28 -21.79 49.53
CA TYR A 55 -57.58 -22.15 50.92
C TYR A 55 -59.09 -22.15 51.23
N PRO A 56 -59.79 -23.28 51.00
CA PRO A 56 -61.23 -23.40 51.31
C PRO A 56 -61.60 -23.11 52.78
N GLY A 57 -60.63 -23.22 53.69
CA GLY A 57 -60.82 -22.92 55.12
C GLY A 57 -61.15 -21.45 55.41
N LEU A 58 -60.78 -20.53 54.52
CA LEU A 58 -61.06 -19.09 54.66
C LEU A 58 -62.52 -18.73 54.33
N SER A 59 -63.31 -19.65 53.77
CA SER A 59 -64.76 -19.50 53.56
C SER A 59 -65.17 -18.16 52.92
N HIS A 60 -64.43 -17.67 51.91
CA HIS A 60 -64.65 -16.39 51.23
C HIS A 60 -64.50 -15.12 52.11
N ARG A 61 -63.95 -15.23 53.31
CA ARG A 61 -63.79 -14.09 54.23
C ARG A 61 -62.79 -13.06 53.71
N LEU A 62 -61.74 -13.51 53.01
CA LEU A 62 -60.69 -12.62 52.52
C LEU A 62 -61.19 -11.75 51.35
N SER A 63 -61.87 -12.36 50.39
CA SER A 63 -62.52 -11.66 49.26
C SER A 63 -63.59 -10.69 49.72
N THR A 64 -64.40 -11.09 50.71
CA THR A 64 -65.43 -10.22 51.32
C THR A 64 -64.80 -9.04 52.08
N ALA A 65 -63.72 -9.28 52.84
CA ALA A 65 -62.98 -8.22 53.52
C ALA A 65 -62.31 -7.24 52.55
N ALA A 66 -61.78 -7.73 51.43
CA ALA A 66 -61.22 -6.88 50.37
C ALA A 66 -62.31 -6.02 49.70
N GLU A 67 -63.50 -6.58 49.46
CA GLU A 67 -64.65 -5.85 48.91
C GLU A 67 -65.14 -4.73 49.85
N PHE A 68 -65.27 -5.01 51.16
CA PHE A 68 -65.63 -3.97 52.15
C PHE A 68 -64.59 -2.86 52.25
N ARG A 69 -63.30 -3.19 52.08
CA ARG A 69 -62.22 -2.20 52.07
C ARG A 69 -62.19 -1.35 50.80
N GLU A 70 -62.45 -1.95 49.64
CA GLU A 70 -62.55 -1.24 48.35
C GLU A 70 -63.74 -0.26 48.34
N GLN A 71 -64.84 -0.64 48.98
CA GLN A 71 -66.06 0.17 49.10
C GLN A 71 -66.06 1.14 50.29
N HIS A 72 -64.91 1.31 50.97
CA HIS A 72 -64.71 2.28 52.05
C HIS A 72 -65.73 2.15 53.21
N LEU A 73 -66.08 0.92 53.58
CA LEU A 73 -67.00 0.62 54.69
C LEU A 73 -68.38 1.31 54.52
N ASP A 74 -68.98 1.20 53.32
CA ASP A 74 -70.27 1.82 53.02
C ASP A 74 -71.36 1.36 54.03
N PRO A 75 -71.92 2.29 54.84
CA PRO A 75 -72.96 1.97 55.83
C PRO A 75 -74.25 1.40 55.23
N ARG A 76 -74.42 1.52 53.91
CA ARG A 76 -75.59 0.98 53.18
C ARG A 76 -75.57 -0.54 53.04
N GLN A 77 -74.41 -1.17 53.19
CA GLN A 77 -74.24 -2.61 53.02
C GLN A 77 -74.24 -3.40 54.33
N GLY A 78 -74.21 -2.71 55.47
CA GLY A 78 -74.26 -3.32 56.79
C GLY A 78 -73.76 -2.37 57.89
N SER A 79 -73.73 -2.87 59.14
CA SER A 79 -73.11 -2.15 60.24
C SER A 79 -71.60 -2.05 60.04
N THR A 80 -71.04 -0.84 60.18
CA THR A 80 -69.60 -0.59 60.09
C THR A 80 -68.81 -1.40 61.10
N GLU A 81 -69.36 -1.64 62.29
CA GLU A 81 -68.72 -2.46 63.33
C GLU A 81 -68.60 -3.94 62.92
N LEU A 82 -69.60 -4.47 62.20
CA LEU A 82 -69.57 -5.85 61.70
C LEU A 82 -68.61 -5.98 60.50
N GLN A 83 -68.57 -4.99 59.62
CA GLN A 83 -67.63 -4.96 58.51
C GLN A 83 -66.18 -4.90 59.01
N GLU A 84 -65.89 -4.07 60.02
CA GLU A 84 -64.58 -4.02 60.67
C GLU A 84 -64.20 -5.34 61.34
N LEU A 85 -65.16 -6.01 61.98
CA LEU A 85 -64.92 -7.32 62.60
C LEU A 85 -64.53 -8.38 61.56
N VAL A 86 -65.21 -8.40 60.41
CA VAL A 86 -64.88 -9.32 59.30
C VAL A 86 -63.50 -9.04 58.74
N ILE A 87 -63.12 -7.77 58.58
CA ILE A 87 -61.77 -7.39 58.12
C ILE A 87 -60.71 -7.86 59.13
N ARG A 88 -60.93 -7.67 60.43
CA ARG A 88 -59.99 -8.12 61.47
C ARG A 88 -59.86 -9.64 61.51
N GLN A 89 -60.98 -10.36 61.44
CA GLN A 89 -60.99 -11.82 61.40
C GLN A 89 -60.29 -12.36 60.15
N ALA A 90 -60.56 -11.78 58.97
CA ALA A 90 -59.87 -12.16 57.74
C ALA A 90 -58.36 -11.87 57.80
N ALA A 91 -57.95 -10.78 58.46
CA ALA A 91 -56.54 -10.45 58.66
C ALA A 91 -55.83 -11.41 59.65
N ASP A 92 -56.53 -11.88 60.68
CA ASP A 92 -55.99 -12.89 61.60
C ASP A 92 -55.95 -14.28 60.98
N ASP A 93 -56.98 -14.66 60.21
CA ASP A 93 -57.01 -15.91 59.46
C ASP A 93 -55.90 -15.93 58.38
N LEU A 94 -55.59 -14.79 57.75
CA LEU A 94 -54.51 -14.66 56.77
C LEU A 94 -53.12 -14.91 57.37
N LYS A 95 -52.89 -14.60 58.65
CA LYS A 95 -51.59 -14.84 59.32
C LYS A 95 -51.26 -16.33 59.44
N ASN A 96 -52.29 -17.18 59.42
CA ASN A 96 -52.14 -18.63 59.51
C ASN A 96 -51.96 -19.28 58.12
N VAL A 97 -51.97 -18.50 57.04
CA VAL A 97 -51.72 -18.97 55.68
C VAL A 97 -50.21 -19.04 55.46
N GLU A 98 -49.71 -20.23 55.14
CA GLU A 98 -48.30 -20.43 54.79
C GLU A 98 -47.99 -19.87 53.39
N PRO A 99 -47.05 -18.91 53.24
CA PRO A 99 -46.72 -18.31 51.95
C PRO A 99 -46.27 -19.30 50.88
N ASP A 100 -45.65 -20.41 51.29
CA ASP A 100 -45.05 -21.40 50.38
C ASP A 100 -46.08 -22.22 49.58
N GLN A 101 -47.34 -22.25 50.02
CA GLN A 101 -48.43 -22.93 49.30
C GLN A 101 -49.16 -22.00 48.30
N LEU A 102 -48.96 -20.68 48.41
CA LEU A 102 -49.59 -19.66 47.55
C LEU A 102 -48.86 -19.48 46.23
N ILE A 103 -47.54 -19.75 46.19
CA ILE A 103 -46.70 -19.61 45.01
C ILE A 103 -46.41 -21.02 44.51
N ASP A 104 -46.94 -21.42 43.35
CA ASP A 104 -46.59 -22.70 42.72
C ASP A 104 -45.28 -22.54 41.91
N PRO A 105 -44.11 -22.96 42.43
CA PRO A 105 -42.84 -22.79 41.75
C PRO A 105 -42.76 -23.62 40.47
N ARG A 106 -43.62 -24.63 40.29
CA ARG A 106 -43.61 -25.54 39.13
C ARG A 106 -44.06 -24.86 37.84
N ARG A 107 -44.81 -23.76 37.92
CA ARG A 107 -45.23 -22.97 36.76
C ARG A 107 -44.19 -21.96 36.32
N VAL A 108 -43.33 -21.51 37.24
CA VAL A 108 -42.28 -20.51 36.97
C VAL A 108 -40.94 -21.20 36.64
N SER A 109 -40.73 -22.43 37.12
CA SER A 109 -39.49 -23.19 36.89
C SER A 109 -39.13 -23.44 35.42
N PRO A 110 -40.03 -23.78 34.47
CA PRO A 110 -39.62 -23.95 33.07
C PRO A 110 -39.22 -22.63 32.41
N VAL A 111 -39.80 -21.50 32.86
CA VAL A 111 -39.44 -20.16 32.35
C VAL A 111 -38.07 -19.75 32.88
N ILE A 112 -37.82 -19.96 34.17
CA ILE A 112 -36.50 -19.68 34.78
C ILE A 112 -35.43 -20.60 34.19
N ALA A 113 -35.73 -21.89 34.01
CA ALA A 113 -34.82 -22.85 33.38
C ALA A 113 -34.52 -22.46 31.92
N GLY A 114 -35.54 -22.06 31.15
CA GLY A 114 -35.37 -21.56 29.79
C GLY A 114 -34.49 -20.30 29.74
N ALA A 115 -34.69 -19.36 30.67
CA ALA A 115 -33.86 -18.16 30.78
C ALA A 115 -32.40 -18.50 31.16
N LEU A 116 -32.20 -19.42 32.10
CA LEU A 116 -30.86 -19.90 32.47
C LEU A 116 -30.15 -20.59 31.30
N VAL A 117 -30.84 -21.47 30.58
CA VAL A 117 -30.29 -22.13 29.39
C VAL A 117 -29.93 -21.10 28.33
N ALA A 118 -30.78 -20.10 28.08
CA ALA A 118 -30.48 -19.01 27.15
C ALA A 118 -29.23 -18.22 27.59
N CYS A 119 -29.12 -17.86 28.88
CA CYS A 119 -27.95 -17.18 29.43
C CYS A 119 -26.66 -18.03 29.29
N VAL A 120 -26.73 -19.34 29.54
CA VAL A 120 -25.60 -20.25 29.39
C VAL A 120 -25.17 -20.38 27.92
N VAL A 121 -26.13 -20.48 27.00
CA VAL A 121 -25.85 -20.51 25.56
C VAL A 121 -25.18 -19.21 25.11
N VAL A 122 -25.69 -18.06 25.54
CA VAL A 122 -25.09 -16.75 25.24
C VAL A 122 -23.67 -16.67 25.84
N ALA A 123 -23.48 -17.04 27.10
CA ALA A 123 -22.16 -17.04 27.73
C ALA A 123 -21.16 -17.99 27.05
N GLY A 124 -21.61 -19.17 26.62
CA GLY A 124 -20.80 -20.13 25.86
C GLY A 124 -20.36 -19.58 24.50
N VAL A 125 -21.24 -18.87 23.80
CA VAL A 125 -20.90 -18.19 22.54
C VAL A 125 -19.92 -17.03 22.77
N LEU A 126 -20.12 -16.24 23.83
CA LEU A 126 -19.21 -15.14 24.19
C LEU A 126 -17.81 -15.63 24.56
N TRP A 127 -17.70 -16.80 25.22
CA TRP A 127 -16.41 -17.40 25.54
C TRP A 127 -15.71 -17.95 24.31
N THR A 128 -16.42 -18.68 23.45
CA THR A 128 -15.82 -19.34 22.30
C THR A 128 -15.36 -18.37 21.20
N PHE A 129 -16.03 -17.22 21.02
CA PHE A 129 -15.70 -16.25 19.96
C PHE A 129 -15.65 -14.81 20.47
N PRO A 130 -14.69 -14.44 21.34
CA PRO A 130 -14.69 -13.13 22.00
C PRO A 130 -14.52 -11.97 21.02
N ALA A 131 -13.69 -12.13 19.97
CA ALA A 131 -13.44 -11.10 18.97
C ALA A 131 -14.65 -10.89 18.03
N GLU A 132 -15.29 -11.97 17.60
CA GLU A 132 -16.48 -11.89 16.74
C GLU A 132 -17.69 -11.35 17.53
N ALA A 133 -17.85 -11.77 18.77
CA ALA A 133 -18.90 -11.28 19.67
C ALA A 133 -18.75 -9.80 19.97
N ALA A 134 -17.53 -9.32 20.24
CA ALA A 134 -17.26 -7.90 20.43
C ALA A 134 -17.56 -7.08 19.16
N THR A 135 -17.21 -7.62 18.00
CA THR A 135 -17.50 -6.97 16.70
C THR A 135 -19.01 -6.93 16.42
N ALA A 136 -19.73 -8.02 16.70
CA ALA A 136 -21.18 -8.10 16.56
C ALA A 136 -21.90 -7.14 17.53
N MET A 137 -21.49 -7.10 18.80
CA MET A 137 -22.04 -6.18 19.80
C MET A 137 -21.81 -4.71 19.40
N ARG A 138 -20.61 -4.39 18.92
CA ARG A 138 -20.26 -3.03 18.47
C ARG A 138 -21.05 -2.62 17.23
N ARG A 139 -21.36 -3.55 16.32
CA ARG A 139 -22.23 -3.32 15.16
C ARG A 139 -23.71 -3.18 15.51
N ILE A 140 -24.20 -3.91 16.51
CA ILE A 140 -25.59 -3.76 17.01
C ILE A 140 -25.75 -2.42 17.75
N ALA A 141 -24.76 -2.04 18.56
CA ALA A 141 -24.78 -0.79 19.31
C ALA A 141 -24.50 0.45 18.45
N TRP A 142 -23.69 0.30 17.39
CA TRP A 142 -23.30 1.37 16.50
C TRP A 142 -23.37 0.94 15.02
N PRO A 143 -24.58 0.78 14.46
CA PRO A 143 -24.79 0.25 13.11
C PRO A 143 -24.20 1.13 11.99
N TRP A 144 -23.93 2.41 12.27
CA TRP A 144 -23.27 3.33 11.35
C TRP A 144 -21.73 3.20 11.33
N GLY A 145 -21.16 2.32 12.15
CA GLY A 145 -19.71 2.18 12.26
C GLY A 145 -19.12 1.32 11.14
N HIS A 146 -18.06 1.83 10.50
CA HIS A 146 -17.22 1.06 9.58
C HIS A 146 -16.19 0.21 10.34
N THR A 147 -16.65 -0.62 11.27
CA THR A 147 -15.74 -1.59 11.91
C THR A 147 -15.53 -2.74 10.93
N PRO A 148 -14.33 -2.88 10.32
CA PRO A 148 -14.04 -4.03 9.46
C PRO A 148 -14.17 -5.31 10.28
N TRP A 149 -14.54 -6.41 9.62
CA TRP A 149 -14.42 -7.72 10.24
C TRP A 149 -12.95 -7.95 10.66
N PRO A 150 -12.68 -8.76 11.70
CA PRO A 150 -11.32 -9.11 12.03
C PRO A 150 -10.70 -9.82 10.83
N GLN A 151 -9.74 -9.15 10.18
CA GLN A 151 -9.10 -9.66 8.97
C GLN A 151 -8.03 -10.70 9.32
N THR A 152 -7.98 -11.79 8.58
CA THR A 152 -6.87 -12.77 8.67
C THR A 152 -5.66 -12.33 7.86
N THR A 153 -5.88 -11.57 6.80
CA THR A 153 -4.85 -11.05 5.90
C THR A 153 -4.79 -9.53 6.02
N VAL A 154 -3.58 -8.98 6.16
CA VAL A 154 -3.32 -7.54 6.01
C VAL A 154 -2.12 -7.38 5.11
N LEU A 155 -2.36 -6.96 3.89
CA LEU A 155 -1.34 -6.81 2.87
C LEU A 155 -0.60 -5.49 3.04
N ARG A 156 0.70 -5.53 2.78
CA ARG A 156 1.59 -4.37 2.74
C ARG A 156 2.44 -4.43 1.49
N LEU A 157 2.62 -3.26 0.86
CA LEU A 157 3.59 -3.07 -0.21
C LEU A 157 4.89 -2.53 0.39
N SER A 158 6.02 -3.14 0.03
CA SER A 158 7.36 -2.73 0.45
C SER A 158 8.30 -2.71 -0.77
N TYR A 159 9.33 -1.87 -0.70
CA TYR A 159 10.44 -1.89 -1.66
C TYR A 159 11.36 -3.09 -1.37
N PRO A 160 12.23 -3.49 -2.33
CA PRO A 160 13.16 -4.62 -2.14
C PRO A 160 14.14 -4.44 -0.97
N ASP A 161 14.36 -3.21 -0.51
CA ASP A 161 15.18 -2.86 0.66
C ASP A 161 14.42 -2.92 1.99
N GLY A 162 13.14 -3.32 1.98
CA GLY A 162 12.29 -3.45 3.16
C GLY A 162 11.59 -2.16 3.59
N ARG A 163 11.80 -1.03 2.89
CA ARG A 163 11.06 0.20 3.19
C ARG A 163 9.59 0.05 2.79
N PRO A 164 8.61 0.35 3.66
CA PRO A 164 7.20 0.29 3.29
C PRO A 164 6.88 1.36 2.24
N LEU A 165 6.01 1.02 1.28
CA LEU A 165 5.48 1.98 0.33
C LEU A 165 4.42 2.84 1.03
N GLU A 166 4.75 4.10 1.26
CA GLU A 166 3.80 5.06 1.82
C GLU A 166 2.76 5.45 0.78
N TRP A 167 1.48 5.47 1.19
CA TRP A 167 0.40 5.94 0.33
C TRP A 167 0.26 7.45 0.44
N SER A 168 0.38 8.15 -0.69
CA SER A 168 0.04 9.57 -0.82
C SER A 168 -1.09 9.74 -1.84
N PRO A 169 -2.19 10.44 -1.50
CA PRO A 169 -3.28 10.71 -2.43
C PRO A 169 -2.94 11.76 -3.50
N ARG A 170 -1.83 12.50 -3.33
CA ARG A 170 -1.43 13.59 -4.25
C ARG A 170 -0.14 13.28 -5.00
N ASP A 171 0.72 12.45 -4.44
CA ASP A 171 2.02 12.15 -5.03
C ASP A 171 1.94 10.83 -5.78
N ALA A 172 2.02 10.92 -7.11
CA ALA A 172 2.18 9.74 -7.96
C ALA A 172 3.63 9.25 -7.88
N ILE A 173 3.79 7.94 -7.79
CA ILE A 173 5.09 7.28 -7.94
C ILE A 173 5.52 7.50 -9.39
N ARG A 174 6.69 8.09 -9.58
CA ARG A 174 7.24 8.38 -10.91
C ARG A 174 8.49 7.54 -11.14
N ILE A 175 8.52 6.83 -12.27
CA ILE A 175 9.68 6.07 -12.72
C ILE A 175 9.94 6.40 -14.19
N VAL A 176 11.15 6.13 -14.66
CA VAL A 176 11.48 6.36 -16.08
C VAL A 176 10.66 5.40 -16.96
N ARG A 177 10.13 5.90 -18.07
CA ARG A 177 9.32 5.08 -18.99
C ARG A 177 10.09 3.83 -19.43
N GLY A 178 9.44 2.68 -19.30
CA GLY A 178 10.03 1.38 -19.62
C GLY A 178 10.88 0.76 -18.51
N GLU A 179 11.18 1.51 -17.43
CA GLU A 179 11.75 0.91 -16.23
C GLU A 179 10.70 0.12 -15.44
N LYS A 180 11.21 -0.83 -14.66
CA LYS A 180 10.41 -1.67 -13.79
C LYS A 180 10.47 -1.15 -12.36
N LEU A 181 9.32 -0.84 -11.79
CA LEU A 181 9.15 -0.68 -10.37
C LEU A 181 9.00 -2.07 -9.73
N GLU A 182 9.99 -2.45 -8.95
CA GLU A 182 9.98 -3.67 -8.16
C GLU A 182 9.41 -3.39 -6.77
N LEU A 183 8.37 -4.13 -6.40
CA LEU A 183 7.74 -4.10 -5.09
C LEU A 183 7.60 -5.51 -4.55
N ARG A 184 7.43 -5.63 -3.24
CA ARG A 184 7.10 -6.86 -2.54
C ARG A 184 5.74 -6.70 -1.88
N VAL A 185 4.91 -7.72 -2.03
CA VAL A 185 3.64 -7.85 -1.31
C VAL A 185 3.87 -8.79 -0.15
N GLU A 186 3.61 -8.33 1.06
CA GLU A 186 3.78 -9.09 2.31
C GLU A 186 2.48 -9.12 3.09
N ASN A 187 2.24 -10.18 3.86
CA ASN A 187 1.15 -10.24 4.83
C ASN A 187 1.69 -10.02 6.24
N ILE A 188 1.28 -8.93 6.89
CA ILE A 188 1.73 -8.57 8.25
C ILE A 188 1.28 -9.62 9.28
N ARG A 189 0.17 -10.32 9.01
CA ARG A 189 -0.44 -11.27 9.95
C ARG A 189 -0.02 -12.74 9.74
N GLY A 190 0.88 -13.03 8.79
CA GLY A 190 1.38 -14.40 8.59
C GLY A 190 1.74 -14.71 7.13
N SER A 191 1.36 -15.91 6.67
CA SER A 191 1.63 -16.35 5.29
C SER A 191 0.78 -15.58 4.27
N LEU A 192 1.25 -15.51 3.04
CA LEU A 192 0.50 -14.87 1.96
C LEU A 192 -0.71 -15.72 1.57
N PRO A 193 -1.85 -15.09 1.23
CA PRO A 193 -2.99 -15.82 0.72
C PRO A 193 -2.71 -16.32 -0.70
N PRO A 194 -3.30 -17.45 -1.13
CA PRO A 194 -3.04 -18.03 -2.45
C PRO A 194 -3.71 -17.27 -3.62
N ASP A 195 -4.64 -16.37 -3.32
CA ASP A 195 -5.50 -15.64 -4.28
C ASP A 195 -5.09 -14.16 -4.42
N LEU A 196 -3.79 -13.87 -4.36
CA LEU A 196 -3.28 -12.53 -4.61
C LEU A 196 -3.57 -12.09 -6.05
N THR A 197 -4.16 -10.91 -6.18
CA THR A 197 -4.51 -10.32 -7.47
C THR A 197 -4.07 -8.87 -7.49
N LEU A 198 -3.23 -8.52 -8.45
CA LEU A 198 -2.93 -7.15 -8.82
C LEU A 198 -4.09 -6.61 -9.65
N GLN A 199 -4.60 -5.44 -9.27
CA GLN A 199 -5.57 -4.69 -10.05
C GLN A 199 -4.89 -3.48 -10.66
N LEU A 200 -5.01 -3.35 -11.98
CA LEU A 200 -4.50 -2.22 -12.76
C LEU A 200 -5.68 -1.46 -13.37
N ARG A 201 -5.64 -0.14 -13.33
CA ARG A 201 -6.65 0.71 -13.93
C ARG A 201 -6.00 1.88 -14.64
N GLU A 202 -6.31 2.05 -15.91
CA GLU A 202 -5.98 3.27 -16.64
C GLU A 202 -7.07 4.34 -16.51
N PRO A 203 -6.74 5.63 -16.69
CA PRO A 203 -7.70 6.73 -16.70
C PRO A 203 -8.83 6.48 -17.71
N GLY A 204 -10.07 6.47 -17.23
CA GLY A 204 -11.26 6.22 -18.05
C GLY A 204 -11.70 4.76 -18.16
N GLN A 205 -10.94 3.83 -17.57
CA GLN A 205 -11.33 2.42 -17.50
C GLN A 205 -12.25 2.16 -16.30
N GLU A 206 -13.45 1.65 -16.55
CA GLU A 206 -14.46 1.40 -15.52
C GLU A 206 -14.17 0.13 -14.71
N PHE A 207 -13.63 -0.91 -15.37
CA PHE A 207 -13.28 -2.19 -14.76
C PHE A 207 -11.76 -2.37 -14.73
N PRO A 208 -11.13 -2.55 -13.56
CA PRO A 208 -9.70 -2.76 -13.49
C PRO A 208 -9.33 -4.12 -14.08
N GLU A 209 -8.22 -4.16 -14.80
CA GLU A 209 -7.56 -5.40 -15.21
C GLU A 209 -7.06 -6.15 -13.97
N GLN A 210 -7.22 -7.48 -13.97
CA GLN A 210 -6.85 -8.32 -12.83
C GLN A 210 -5.77 -9.32 -13.25
N VAL A 211 -4.61 -9.20 -12.63
CA VAL A 211 -3.45 -10.04 -12.88
C VAL A 211 -3.17 -10.89 -11.63
N PRO A 212 -3.31 -12.23 -11.68
CA PRO A 212 -3.06 -13.08 -10.53
C PRO A 212 -1.56 -13.14 -10.22
N LEU A 213 -1.19 -12.87 -8.96
CA LEU A 213 0.18 -12.98 -8.47
C LEU A 213 0.41 -14.41 -7.96
N ARG A 214 1.00 -15.26 -8.80
CA ARG A 214 1.09 -16.71 -8.55
C ARG A 214 2.34 -17.18 -7.81
N ARG A 215 3.30 -16.29 -7.55
CA ARG A 215 4.63 -16.68 -7.05
C ARG A 215 4.84 -16.05 -5.68
N SER A 216 4.75 -16.85 -4.63
CA SER A 216 5.32 -16.48 -3.35
C SER A 216 6.77 -16.97 -3.28
N VAL A 217 7.62 -16.13 -2.70
CA VAL A 217 9.05 -16.39 -2.50
C VAL A 217 9.32 -16.25 -1.02
N ARG A 218 10.04 -17.21 -0.45
CA ARG A 218 10.49 -17.13 0.94
C ARG A 218 11.78 -16.34 1.01
N ASN A 219 11.81 -15.33 1.86
CA ASN A 219 12.99 -14.51 2.08
C ASN A 219 14.08 -15.36 2.77
N GLN A 220 15.28 -15.40 2.21
CA GLN A 220 16.39 -16.23 2.70
C GLN A 220 17.45 -15.42 3.46
N GLU A 221 17.45 -14.10 3.32
CA GLU A 221 18.49 -13.22 3.86
C GLU A 221 17.87 -11.96 4.50
N GLY A 222 18.56 -11.40 5.51
CA GLY A 222 18.15 -10.18 6.21
C GLY A 222 17.33 -10.40 7.49
N PRO A 223 16.91 -9.31 8.17
CA PRO A 223 16.17 -9.36 9.44
C PRO A 223 14.79 -10.02 9.35
N GLU A 224 14.27 -10.23 8.14
CA GLU A 224 12.98 -10.88 7.87
C GLU A 224 13.16 -12.29 7.24
N ALA A 225 14.32 -12.93 7.43
CA ALA A 225 14.57 -14.28 6.95
C ALA A 225 13.47 -15.26 7.42
N GLY A 226 12.86 -15.97 6.48
CA GLY A 226 11.73 -16.88 6.70
C GLY A 226 10.34 -16.30 6.41
N SER A 227 10.22 -14.98 6.21
CA SER A 227 8.98 -14.34 5.73
C SER A 227 8.66 -14.74 4.28
N GLU A 228 7.39 -14.70 3.93
CA GLU A 228 6.91 -14.98 2.58
C GLU A 228 6.49 -13.66 1.93
N PHE A 229 7.02 -13.37 0.72
CA PHE A 229 6.64 -12.20 -0.06
C PHE A 229 6.27 -12.62 -1.50
N ALA A 230 5.39 -11.88 -2.16
CA ALA A 230 5.15 -12.03 -3.60
C ALA A 230 5.82 -10.86 -4.34
N PRO A 231 6.75 -11.11 -5.29
CA PRO A 231 7.35 -10.05 -6.08
C PRO A 231 6.31 -9.48 -7.04
N LEU A 232 6.28 -8.16 -7.13
CA LEU A 232 5.43 -7.38 -8.01
C LEU A 232 6.32 -6.51 -8.88
N GLU A 233 6.30 -6.75 -10.18
CA GLU A 233 7.01 -5.93 -11.17
C GLU A 233 5.98 -5.12 -11.96
N LEU A 234 6.11 -3.80 -11.93
CA LEU A 234 5.24 -2.88 -12.67
C LEU A 234 6.09 -2.07 -13.64
N THR A 235 5.72 -2.07 -14.92
CA THR A 235 6.36 -1.20 -15.91
C THR A 235 5.48 0.02 -16.14
N ALA A 236 6.05 1.21 -15.98
CA ALA A 236 5.32 2.44 -16.31
C ALA A 236 5.37 2.66 -17.82
N THR A 237 4.28 2.28 -18.49
CA THR A 237 4.09 2.49 -19.93
C THR A 237 3.27 3.75 -20.21
N SER A 238 2.30 4.06 -19.36
CA SER A 238 1.36 5.18 -19.50
C SER A 238 1.66 6.28 -18.48
N ASP A 239 1.22 7.51 -18.76
CA ASP A 239 1.53 8.69 -17.93
C ASP A 239 0.80 8.68 -16.58
N ALA A 240 -0.31 7.95 -16.51
CA ALA A 240 -1.05 7.70 -15.28
C ALA A 240 -1.66 6.30 -15.34
N VAL A 241 -1.20 5.40 -14.47
CA VAL A 241 -1.78 4.09 -14.22
C VAL A 241 -2.01 3.98 -12.72
N GLU A 242 -3.17 3.52 -12.29
CA GLU A 242 -3.42 3.21 -10.90
C GLU A 242 -3.31 1.71 -10.67
N PHE A 243 -2.67 1.33 -9.57
CA PHE A 243 -2.56 -0.06 -9.18
C PHE A 243 -2.91 -0.27 -7.71
N ARG A 244 -3.43 -1.45 -7.40
CA ARG A 244 -3.59 -1.93 -6.02
C ARG A 244 -3.48 -3.45 -6.00
N VAL A 245 -3.16 -4.02 -4.84
CA VAL A 245 -3.16 -5.47 -4.66
C VAL A 245 -4.29 -5.85 -3.70
N ILE A 246 -4.96 -6.95 -4.00
CA ILE A 246 -5.98 -7.56 -3.15
C ILE A 246 -5.67 -9.04 -2.97
N GLY A 247 -6.15 -9.64 -1.87
CA GLY A 247 -5.99 -11.09 -1.65
C GLY A 247 -6.60 -11.53 -0.32
N GLY A 248 -7.04 -12.79 -0.26
CA GLY A 248 -7.73 -13.36 0.89
C GLY A 248 -8.97 -12.55 1.27
N ASP A 249 -8.96 -11.99 2.48
CA ASP A 249 -9.99 -11.10 3.01
C ASP A 249 -9.57 -9.62 3.07
N ASP A 250 -8.42 -9.27 2.51
CA ASP A 250 -7.96 -7.89 2.44
C ASP A 250 -8.29 -7.22 1.11
N ARG A 251 -9.01 -6.10 1.23
CA ARG A 251 -9.33 -5.17 0.13
C ARG A 251 -9.09 -3.71 0.54
N SER A 252 -8.34 -3.51 1.63
CA SER A 252 -8.16 -2.19 2.25
C SER A 252 -7.03 -1.38 1.62
N LEU A 253 -6.13 -2.03 0.87
CA LEU A 253 -5.04 -1.34 0.19
C LEU A 253 -5.57 -0.24 -0.76
N PRO A 254 -5.10 1.00 -0.60
CA PRO A 254 -5.54 2.10 -1.45
C PRO A 254 -4.96 1.96 -2.86
N TRP A 255 -5.54 2.71 -3.79
CA TRP A 255 -4.99 2.85 -5.13
C TRP A 255 -3.73 3.72 -5.08
N HIS A 256 -2.65 3.23 -5.68
CA HIS A 256 -1.40 3.95 -5.88
C HIS A 256 -1.31 4.41 -7.33
N ALA A 257 -0.99 5.67 -7.55
CA ALA A 257 -0.74 6.19 -8.89
C ALA A 257 0.73 5.95 -9.29
N LEU A 258 0.92 5.39 -10.47
CA LEU A 258 2.20 5.17 -11.15
C LEU A 258 2.20 5.98 -12.45
N GLY A 259 3.21 6.82 -12.63
CA GLY A 259 3.40 7.62 -13.84
C GLY A 259 4.75 7.37 -14.48
N ALA A 260 4.75 7.27 -15.80
CA ALA A 260 5.98 7.26 -16.58
C ALA A 260 6.50 8.69 -16.76
N VAL A 261 7.80 8.88 -16.54
CA VAL A 261 8.52 10.11 -16.87
C VAL A 261 9.54 9.80 -17.95
N ASP A 262 9.64 10.67 -18.94
CA ASP A 262 10.66 10.56 -19.97
C ASP A 262 11.83 11.51 -19.62
N PRO A 263 13.00 10.99 -19.22
CA PRO A 263 14.15 11.82 -18.89
C PRO A 263 14.69 12.54 -20.14
N PRO A 264 15.45 13.64 -19.97
CA PRO A 264 16.11 14.32 -21.07
C PRO A 264 17.17 13.42 -21.70
N ARG A 265 17.20 13.40 -23.04
CA ARG A 265 18.12 12.61 -23.86
C ARG A 265 18.82 13.49 -24.87
N ILE A 266 19.97 13.05 -25.37
CA ILE A 266 20.67 13.73 -26.46
C ILE A 266 19.85 13.54 -27.74
N ALA A 267 19.24 14.62 -28.23
CA ALA A 267 18.49 14.63 -29.49
C ALA A 267 19.44 14.70 -30.68
N ASP A 268 20.38 15.64 -30.63
CA ASP A 268 21.33 15.90 -31.70
C ASP A 268 22.70 16.28 -31.12
N PHE A 269 23.77 15.91 -31.83
CA PHE A 269 25.12 16.34 -31.50
C PHE A 269 26.00 16.43 -32.74
N SER A 270 26.99 17.33 -32.67
CA SER A 270 28.04 17.51 -33.65
C SER A 270 29.40 17.45 -32.98
N VAL A 271 30.35 16.74 -33.61
CA VAL A 271 31.71 16.59 -33.11
C VAL A 271 32.69 17.16 -34.14
N GLU A 272 33.56 18.04 -33.66
CA GLU A 272 34.68 18.58 -34.43
C GLU A 272 35.99 18.15 -33.75
N VAL A 273 36.93 17.63 -34.54
CA VAL A 273 38.28 17.29 -34.07
C VAL A 273 39.24 18.34 -34.62
N VAL A 274 39.89 19.08 -33.73
CA VAL A 274 40.94 20.05 -34.05
C VAL A 274 42.28 19.35 -33.83
N PRO A 275 43.02 18.99 -34.89
CA PRO A 275 44.33 18.37 -34.76
C PRO A 275 45.35 19.29 -34.06
N PRO A 276 46.44 18.75 -33.50
CA PRO A 276 47.49 19.55 -32.92
C PRO A 276 48.13 20.46 -33.97
N GLY A 277 48.58 21.65 -33.57
CA GLY A 277 49.11 22.66 -34.52
C GLY A 277 50.31 22.19 -35.34
N TYR A 278 51.11 21.24 -34.84
CA TYR A 278 52.26 20.70 -35.56
C TYR A 278 51.86 19.90 -36.82
N THR A 279 50.65 19.32 -36.84
CA THR A 279 50.14 18.54 -37.98
C THR A 279 49.73 19.41 -39.17
N GLN A 280 49.44 20.70 -38.95
CA GLN A 280 48.88 21.63 -39.93
C GLN A 280 47.61 21.15 -40.65
N LEU A 281 46.96 20.11 -40.12
CA LEU A 281 45.73 19.56 -40.70
C LEU A 281 44.53 20.46 -40.38
N PRO A 282 43.56 20.59 -41.30
CA PRO A 282 42.33 21.33 -41.04
C PRO A 282 41.48 20.63 -39.97
N THR A 283 40.62 21.41 -39.30
CA THR A 283 39.60 20.86 -38.39
C THR A 283 38.70 19.87 -39.13
N LEU A 284 38.54 18.68 -38.57
CA LEU A 284 37.73 17.61 -39.12
C LEU A 284 36.37 17.59 -38.43
N ALA A 285 35.29 17.93 -39.16
CA ALA A 285 33.92 17.73 -38.69
C ALA A 285 33.50 16.28 -38.97
N LEU A 286 33.08 15.56 -37.92
CA LEU A 286 32.57 14.19 -38.08
C LEU A 286 31.12 14.21 -38.61
N PRO A 287 30.70 13.16 -39.33
CA PRO A 287 29.30 13.02 -39.74
C PRO A 287 28.35 13.11 -38.54
N PRO A 288 27.14 13.70 -38.69
CA PRO A 288 26.15 13.76 -37.62
C PRO A 288 25.88 12.38 -37.02
N GLY A 289 25.83 12.30 -35.69
CA GLY A 289 25.61 11.04 -34.97
C GLY A 289 26.85 10.15 -34.80
N SER A 290 28.05 10.60 -35.19
CA SER A 290 29.28 9.81 -35.02
C SER A 290 29.73 9.76 -33.56
N THR A 291 29.58 8.62 -32.90
CA THR A 291 30.05 8.39 -31.52
C THR A 291 31.51 7.94 -31.44
N GLN A 292 32.09 7.49 -32.56
CA GLN A 292 33.49 7.10 -32.65
C GLN A 292 34.34 8.29 -33.09
N ILE A 293 35.22 8.73 -32.21
CA ILE A 293 36.05 9.92 -32.37
C ILE A 293 37.51 9.47 -32.41
N ARG A 294 38.20 9.81 -33.50
CA ARG A 294 39.62 9.48 -33.71
C ARG A 294 40.42 10.76 -33.93
N GLY A 295 41.61 10.81 -33.34
CA GLY A 295 42.53 11.90 -33.57
C GLY A 295 43.91 11.63 -32.96
N TRP A 296 44.87 12.43 -33.39
CA TRP A 296 46.24 12.41 -32.87
C TRP A 296 46.29 12.84 -31.39
N LEU A 297 47.28 12.36 -30.66
CA LEU A 297 47.57 12.86 -29.31
C LEU A 297 47.70 14.39 -29.29
N GLY A 298 47.04 15.02 -28.34
CA GLY A 298 46.96 16.49 -28.22
C GLY A 298 45.85 17.14 -29.06
N SER A 299 45.10 16.38 -29.86
CA SER A 299 43.93 16.91 -30.57
C SER A 299 42.87 17.39 -29.56
N THR A 300 42.20 18.48 -29.89
CA THR A 300 41.05 18.99 -29.12
C THR A 300 39.75 18.58 -29.81
N VAL A 301 38.91 17.84 -29.11
CA VAL A 301 37.59 17.41 -29.55
C VAL A 301 36.56 18.36 -28.99
N ARG A 302 35.86 19.08 -29.86
CA ARG A 302 34.75 19.96 -29.51
C ARG A 302 33.44 19.25 -29.79
N ILE A 303 32.61 19.12 -28.76
CA ILE A 303 31.31 18.48 -28.81
C ILE A 303 30.26 19.56 -28.53
N GLN A 304 29.33 19.71 -29.46
CA GLN A 304 28.12 20.52 -29.26
C GLN A 304 26.93 19.59 -29.32
N ALA A 305 26.07 19.65 -28.33
CA ALA A 305 24.93 18.74 -28.23
C ALA A 305 23.70 19.47 -27.70
N ARG A 306 22.53 18.90 -28.03
CA ARG A 306 21.22 19.41 -27.67
C ARG A 306 20.35 18.28 -27.14
N ALA A 307 19.63 18.56 -26.06
CA ALA A 307 18.66 17.65 -25.47
C ALA A 307 17.27 17.79 -26.10
N ASP A 308 16.47 16.72 -26.03
CA ASP A 308 15.05 16.71 -26.43
C ASP A 308 14.14 17.43 -25.42
N ARG A 309 14.58 17.53 -24.15
CA ARG A 309 13.88 18.17 -23.02
C ARG A 309 14.85 18.99 -22.17
N GLU A 310 14.29 19.87 -21.35
CA GLU A 310 15.07 20.71 -20.43
C GLU A 310 15.92 19.87 -19.46
N VAL A 311 17.19 20.27 -19.32
CA VAL A 311 18.19 19.64 -18.46
C VAL A 311 18.42 20.53 -17.24
N ALA A 312 18.29 19.95 -16.05
CA ALA A 312 18.59 20.64 -14.80
C ALA A 312 20.05 20.47 -14.38
N GLN A 313 20.62 19.28 -14.61
CA GLN A 313 22.01 18.96 -14.31
C GLN A 313 22.61 18.06 -15.40
N LEU A 314 23.88 18.30 -15.74
CA LEU A 314 24.60 17.58 -16.79
C LEU A 314 25.97 17.15 -16.28
N ASP A 315 26.18 15.84 -16.10
CA ASP A 315 27.47 15.30 -15.68
C ASP A 315 28.16 14.61 -16.86
N LEU A 316 29.42 14.96 -17.12
CA LEU A 316 30.32 14.20 -17.99
C LEU A 316 30.98 13.07 -17.19
N ARG A 317 30.79 11.84 -17.64
CA ARG A 317 31.46 10.65 -17.09
C ARG A 317 32.45 10.11 -18.08
N VAL A 318 33.73 10.19 -17.76
CA VAL A 318 34.82 9.54 -18.49
C VAL A 318 35.22 8.30 -17.71
N SER A 319 35.50 7.18 -18.40
CA SER A 319 36.03 5.98 -17.76
C SER A 319 37.21 6.32 -16.85
N ASP A 320 37.20 5.75 -15.63
CA ASP A 320 38.26 5.89 -14.63
C ASP A 320 38.51 7.30 -14.07
N LYS A 321 37.61 8.27 -14.32
CA LYS A 321 37.67 9.62 -13.75
C LYS A 321 36.37 9.94 -12.97
N PRO A 322 36.43 10.81 -11.95
CA PRO A 322 35.22 11.29 -11.29
C PRO A 322 34.34 12.05 -12.29
N ALA A 323 33.02 12.04 -12.06
CA ALA A 323 32.08 12.80 -12.87
C ALA A 323 32.37 14.30 -12.77
N VAL A 324 32.30 15.00 -13.90
CA VAL A 324 32.55 16.43 -14.01
C VAL A 324 31.26 17.12 -14.42
N ASP A 325 30.82 18.10 -13.65
CA ASP A 325 29.66 18.93 -14.00
C ASP A 325 29.98 19.79 -15.22
N VAL A 326 29.08 19.79 -16.21
CA VAL A 326 29.24 20.53 -17.47
C VAL A 326 28.24 21.67 -17.51
N PRO A 327 28.69 22.93 -17.71
CA PRO A 327 27.77 24.06 -17.76
C PRO A 327 26.85 23.97 -18.99
N LEU A 328 25.55 24.08 -18.72
CA LEU A 328 24.52 24.24 -19.75
C LEU A 328 24.52 25.68 -20.27
N LYS A 329 24.06 25.86 -21.51
CA LYS A 329 23.73 27.19 -22.04
C LYS A 329 22.44 27.72 -21.39
N ALA A 330 22.18 29.02 -21.57
CA ALA A 330 21.03 29.71 -20.97
C ALA A 330 19.65 29.13 -21.38
N ASP A 331 19.60 28.32 -22.43
CA ASP A 331 18.38 27.65 -22.89
C ASP A 331 18.06 26.36 -22.13
N HIS A 332 18.94 25.91 -21.23
CA HIS A 332 18.83 24.62 -20.50
C HIS A 332 18.63 23.40 -21.41
N LEU A 333 18.97 23.52 -22.70
CA LEU A 333 18.76 22.51 -23.72
C LEU A 333 20.04 22.16 -24.46
N SER A 334 21.02 23.07 -24.51
CA SER A 334 22.25 22.85 -25.24
C SER A 334 23.49 23.07 -24.38
N TRP A 335 24.56 22.36 -24.72
CA TRP A 335 25.86 22.50 -24.08
C TRP A 335 26.98 22.36 -25.10
N GLN A 336 28.17 22.79 -24.67
CA GLN A 336 29.39 22.60 -25.42
C GLN A 336 30.49 22.13 -24.47
N THR A 337 31.23 21.12 -24.88
CA THR A 337 32.35 20.56 -24.12
C THR A 337 33.55 20.43 -25.03
N GLU A 338 34.74 20.69 -24.49
CA GLU A 338 36.00 20.45 -25.16
C GLU A 338 36.79 19.40 -24.37
N LEU A 339 37.27 18.37 -25.06
CA LEU A 339 38.07 17.28 -24.50
C LEU A 339 39.39 17.20 -25.25
N THR A 340 40.47 16.89 -24.55
CA THR A 340 41.79 16.68 -25.17
C THR A 340 42.09 15.20 -25.23
N ILE A 341 42.61 14.73 -26.37
CA ILE A 341 43.11 13.37 -26.52
C ILE A 341 44.49 13.29 -25.83
N ASP A 342 44.54 12.77 -24.61
CA ASP A 342 45.73 12.73 -23.77
C ASP A 342 46.45 11.37 -23.76
N ARG A 343 45.82 10.31 -24.31
CA ARG A 343 46.32 8.93 -24.23
C ARG A 343 46.18 8.19 -25.56
N PRO A 344 47.15 7.32 -25.88
CA PRO A 344 47.12 6.49 -27.09
C PRO A 344 46.32 5.21 -26.86
N SER A 345 45.10 5.37 -26.39
CA SER A 345 44.19 4.28 -26.03
C SER A 345 42.75 4.64 -26.37
N VAL A 346 41.88 3.64 -26.33
CA VAL A 346 40.43 3.85 -26.40
C VAL A 346 39.93 4.28 -25.02
N SER A 347 39.17 5.36 -24.98
CA SER A 347 38.58 5.93 -23.78
C SER A 347 37.08 6.10 -24.01
N ASN A 348 36.24 5.59 -23.12
CA ASN A 348 34.80 5.77 -23.23
C ASN A 348 34.35 6.92 -22.34
N PHE A 349 33.39 7.71 -22.83
CA PHE A 349 32.73 8.71 -22.02
C PHE A 349 31.26 8.84 -22.39
N SER A 350 30.47 9.38 -21.47
CA SER A 350 29.04 9.62 -21.67
C SER A 350 28.58 10.87 -20.93
N PHE A 351 27.50 11.47 -21.42
CA PHE A 351 26.82 12.57 -20.75
C PHE A 351 25.59 12.04 -20.01
N VAL A 352 25.52 12.27 -18.70
CA VAL A 352 24.37 11.92 -17.87
C VAL A 352 23.52 13.17 -17.68
N LEU A 353 22.39 13.22 -18.37
CA LEU A 353 21.43 14.31 -18.28
C LEU A 353 20.41 13.99 -17.17
N ARG A 354 20.09 14.99 -16.34
CA ARG A 354 19.06 14.89 -15.30
C ARG A 354 18.01 15.96 -15.48
N ASP A 355 16.75 15.59 -15.30
CA ASP A 355 15.65 16.55 -15.21
C ASP A 355 15.60 17.25 -13.85
N ALA A 356 14.67 18.20 -13.68
CA ALA A 356 14.46 18.92 -12.43
C ALA A 356 13.99 18.04 -11.26
N GLN A 357 13.50 16.82 -11.53
CA GLN A 357 13.08 15.83 -10.55
C GLN A 357 14.20 14.82 -10.21
N GLY A 358 15.34 14.89 -10.92
CA GLY A 358 16.50 14.03 -10.74
C GLY A 358 16.51 12.76 -11.59
N PHE A 359 15.51 12.54 -12.45
CA PHE A 359 15.47 11.39 -13.35
C PHE A 359 16.50 11.53 -14.47
N SER A 360 17.19 10.43 -14.76
CA SER A 360 18.21 10.32 -15.81
C SER A 360 18.01 9.06 -16.62
N GLU A 361 18.52 9.04 -17.84
CA GLU A 361 18.53 7.82 -18.64
C GLU A 361 19.46 6.76 -18.03
N HIS A 362 18.95 5.53 -17.87
CA HIS A 362 19.70 4.41 -17.29
C HIS A 362 20.87 3.96 -18.18
N GLN A 363 20.74 4.11 -19.50
CA GLN A 363 21.77 3.78 -20.48
C GLN A 363 22.12 5.02 -21.32
N PRO A 364 22.96 5.93 -20.80
CA PRO A 364 23.39 7.11 -21.53
C PRO A 364 24.15 6.74 -22.81
N LEU A 365 24.02 7.59 -23.84
CA LEU A 365 24.77 7.47 -25.09
C LEU A 365 26.29 7.45 -24.81
N GLN A 366 26.97 6.41 -25.30
CA GLN A 366 28.41 6.23 -25.13
C GLN A 366 29.16 6.78 -26.34
N PHE A 367 30.23 7.53 -26.05
CA PHE A 367 31.20 8.03 -27.02
C PHE A 367 32.52 7.30 -26.83
N GLU A 368 33.14 6.92 -27.94
CA GLU A 368 34.43 6.25 -27.99
C GLU A 368 35.48 7.25 -28.50
N LEU A 369 36.46 7.56 -27.66
CA LEU A 369 37.59 8.44 -27.99
C LEU A 369 38.85 7.60 -28.17
N ARG A 370 39.43 7.60 -29.37
CA ARG A 370 40.64 6.86 -29.69
C ARG A 370 41.77 7.81 -30.06
N GLY A 371 42.83 7.78 -29.25
CA GLY A 371 44.07 8.50 -29.54
C GLY A 371 45.03 7.67 -30.39
N GLU A 372 45.59 8.31 -31.41
CA GLU A 372 46.63 7.74 -32.28
C GLU A 372 47.97 8.45 -32.03
N VAL A 373 49.05 7.67 -32.03
CA VAL A 373 50.42 8.18 -31.86
C VAL A 373 50.97 8.50 -33.24
N ASP A 374 51.66 9.63 -33.31
CA ASP A 374 52.45 10.02 -34.46
C ASP A 374 53.58 8.99 -34.76
N ALA A 375 53.86 8.75 -36.03
CA ALA A 375 54.97 7.89 -36.40
C ALA A 375 56.30 8.60 -36.11
N ILE A 376 57.33 7.85 -35.71
CA ILE A 376 58.68 8.44 -35.61
C ILE A 376 59.24 8.50 -37.03
N PRO A 377 59.79 9.64 -37.49
CA PRO A 377 60.34 9.74 -38.83
C PRO A 377 61.50 8.78 -39.03
N GLU A 378 61.55 8.14 -40.19
CA GLU A 378 62.61 7.22 -40.58
C GLU A 378 63.69 7.97 -41.37
N VAL A 379 64.93 7.95 -40.89
CA VAL A 379 66.09 8.55 -41.57
C VAL A 379 66.99 7.44 -42.08
N VAL A 380 67.24 7.43 -43.38
CA VAL A 380 68.12 6.47 -44.06
C VAL A 380 69.27 7.22 -44.71
N LEU A 381 70.51 6.84 -44.37
CA LEU A 381 71.70 7.31 -45.07
C LEU A 381 71.73 6.67 -46.47
N THR A 382 71.61 7.50 -47.50
CA THR A 382 71.71 7.10 -48.91
C THR A 382 73.15 7.11 -49.40
N GLU A 383 74.00 7.98 -48.83
CA GLU A 383 75.44 7.98 -49.09
C GLU A 383 76.26 8.07 -47.79
N PRO A 384 77.34 7.26 -47.67
CA PRO A 384 77.75 6.22 -48.61
C PRO A 384 76.82 4.99 -48.53
N ALA A 385 76.48 4.40 -49.68
CA ALA A 385 75.54 3.27 -49.75
C ALA A 385 76.06 2.01 -49.03
N THR A 386 77.37 1.92 -48.82
CA THR A 386 78.06 0.83 -48.11
C THR A 386 79.27 1.39 -47.38
N ASP A 387 79.85 0.59 -46.48
CA ASP A 387 81.14 0.91 -45.86
C ASP A 387 82.22 1.21 -46.91
N GLN A 388 82.98 2.27 -46.70
CA GLN A 388 84.08 2.68 -47.58
C GLN A 388 85.37 2.91 -46.79
N TRP A 389 86.47 2.43 -47.33
CA TRP A 389 87.80 2.66 -46.77
C TRP A 389 88.36 3.97 -47.33
N VAL A 390 88.61 4.93 -46.43
CA VAL A 390 89.08 6.26 -46.81
C VAL A 390 90.34 6.64 -46.04
N THR A 391 91.13 7.56 -46.60
CA THR A 391 92.30 8.12 -45.93
C THR A 391 91.89 9.08 -44.81
N PRO A 392 92.75 9.36 -43.82
CA PRO A 392 92.43 10.27 -42.72
C PRO A 392 91.98 11.67 -43.17
N ASP A 393 92.44 12.13 -44.33
CA ASP A 393 92.13 13.46 -44.88
C ASP A 393 90.98 13.45 -45.92
N ALA A 394 90.34 12.29 -46.14
CA ALA A 394 89.29 12.17 -47.15
C ALA A 394 87.98 12.82 -46.69
N VAL A 395 87.35 13.59 -47.58
CA VAL A 395 86.01 14.16 -47.37
C VAL A 395 84.97 13.16 -47.89
N VAL A 396 84.18 12.61 -46.97
CA VAL A 396 83.06 11.71 -47.30
C VAL A 396 81.78 12.53 -47.43
N SER A 397 81.14 12.46 -48.59
CA SER A 397 79.81 13.04 -48.77
C SER A 397 78.80 12.17 -48.04
N LEU A 398 78.01 12.80 -47.18
CA LEU A 398 76.91 12.17 -46.47
C LEU A 398 75.61 12.69 -47.08
N ALA A 399 74.78 11.76 -47.55
CA ALA A 399 73.43 12.06 -47.97
C ALA A 399 72.47 11.21 -47.13
N ALA A 400 71.40 11.83 -46.65
CA ALA A 400 70.34 11.16 -45.93
C ALA A 400 69.00 11.53 -46.55
N GLU A 401 68.10 10.55 -46.61
CA GLU A 401 66.69 10.74 -46.92
C GLU A 401 65.90 10.49 -45.64
N ALA A 402 64.99 11.41 -45.30
CA ALA A 402 64.09 11.25 -44.19
C ALA A 402 62.65 11.14 -44.70
N ARG A 403 61.90 10.19 -44.15
CA ARG A 403 60.49 9.93 -44.48
C ARG A 403 59.63 10.06 -43.23
N ASP A 404 58.49 10.70 -43.41
CA ASP A 404 57.52 10.98 -42.36
C ASP A 404 56.11 10.95 -42.98
N ASP A 405 55.10 10.61 -42.18
CA ASP A 405 53.70 10.54 -42.63
C ASP A 405 52.97 11.89 -42.54
N LEU A 406 53.41 12.80 -41.67
CA LEU A 406 52.86 14.16 -41.51
C LEU A 406 53.70 15.25 -42.19
N GLY A 407 54.93 14.92 -42.58
CA GLY A 407 55.83 15.78 -43.34
C GLY A 407 56.86 16.49 -42.47
N LEU A 408 58.08 16.63 -42.99
CA LEU A 408 59.22 17.19 -42.25
C LEU A 408 59.35 18.69 -42.47
N THR A 409 59.52 19.45 -41.38
CA THR A 409 59.74 20.91 -41.46
C THR A 409 61.20 21.28 -41.70
N ALA A 410 62.14 20.44 -41.26
CA ALA A 410 63.57 20.56 -41.51
C ALA A 410 64.26 19.20 -41.37
N LEU A 411 65.42 19.05 -42.02
CA LEU A 411 66.30 17.88 -41.97
C LEU A 411 67.56 18.20 -41.16
#